data_AF-A0A2M7WER0-F1
#
_entry.id   AF-A0A2M7WER0-F1
#
_cell.length_a   1.000
_cell.length_b   1.000
_cell.length_c   1.000
_cell.angle_alpha   90.00
_cell.angle_beta   90.00
_cell.angle_gamma   90.00
#
_symmetry.space_group_name_H-M   'P 1'
#
loop_
_entity.id
_entity.type
_entity.pdbx_description
1 polymer ?
#
loop_
_entity_poly.entity_id
_entity_poly.type
_entity_poly.pdbx_seq_one_letter_code
_entity_poly.pdbx_strand_id
1 'polypeptide(L)'
;MLNCRQASVLVSQRLDRPLTLRERLDLHLHLLICVACRHFDRQMGLMHRVFGIGQPPAPPSQPLDPQVKARIAQHLDQALNAPESPEPAAKAGNPPPRPE
;
A
#
# COMPACT_ATOMS: atom_id res chain seq x y z
N MET A 1 19.95 -4.54 -13.10
CA MET A 1 19.09 -3.50 -13.69
C MET A 1 17.67 -3.81 -13.30
N LEU A 2 17.04 -2.95 -12.51
CA LEU A 2 15.67 -3.10 -12.05
C LEU A 2 14.71 -2.82 -13.21
N ASN A 3 13.64 -3.60 -13.38
CA ASN A 3 12.61 -3.29 -14.39
C ASN A 3 11.51 -2.38 -13.82
N CYS A 4 10.68 -1.78 -14.69
CA CYS A 4 9.64 -0.83 -14.28
C CYS A 4 8.64 -1.42 -13.26
N ARG A 5 8.31 -2.72 -13.36
CA ARG A 5 7.40 -3.40 -12.41
C ARG A 5 8.03 -3.53 -11.03
N GLN A 6 9.30 -3.92 -10.97
CA GLN A 6 10.04 -3.96 -9.71
C GLN A 6 10.18 -2.55 -9.13
N ALA A 7 10.37 -1.53 -9.97
CA ALA A 7 10.54 -0.15 -9.54
C ALA A 7 9.23 0.37 -8.92
N SER A 8 8.08 0.13 -9.56
CA SER A 8 6.79 0.53 -9.01
C SER A 8 6.50 -0.16 -7.67
N VAL A 9 6.88 -1.43 -7.53
CA VAL A 9 6.76 -2.16 -6.26
C VAL A 9 7.64 -1.53 -5.18
N LEU A 10 8.91 -1.22 -5.47
CA LEU A 10 9.80 -0.57 -4.51
C LEU A 10 9.35 0.85 -4.14
N VAL A 11 8.80 1.62 -5.09
CA VAL A 11 8.22 2.94 -4.82
C VAL A 11 7.06 2.82 -3.82
N SER A 12 6.16 1.85 -4.01
CA SER A 12 5.07 1.60 -3.05
C SER A 12 5.62 1.19 -1.69
N GLN A 13 6.52 0.21 -1.66
CA GLN A 13 7.07 -0.31 -0.40
C GLN A 13 7.84 0.75 0.39
N ARG A 14 8.46 1.74 -0.27
CA ARG A 14 9.13 2.86 0.40
C ARG A 14 8.19 3.71 1.25
N LEU A 15 6.89 3.72 0.93
CA LEU A 15 5.87 4.45 1.69
C LEU A 15 5.43 3.66 2.93
N ASP A 16 5.38 2.33 2.81
CA ASP A 16 4.94 1.46 3.91
C ASP A 16 6.07 1.14 4.89
N ARG A 17 7.29 0.98 4.37
CA ARG A 17 8.48 0.60 5.15
C ARG A 17 9.74 1.32 4.68
N PRO A 18 10.77 1.43 5.53
CA PRO A 18 12.10 1.77 5.05
C PRO A 18 12.61 0.70 4.07
N LEU A 19 13.07 1.15 2.91
CA LEU A 19 13.86 0.32 1.99
C LEU A 19 15.26 0.05 2.56
N THR A 20 15.81 -1.11 2.25
CA THR A 20 17.22 -1.42 2.47
C THR A 20 18.10 -0.53 1.60
N LEU A 21 19.39 -0.40 1.95
CA LEU A 21 20.34 0.43 1.22
C LEU A 21 20.48 0.00 -0.26
N ARG A 22 20.46 -1.32 -0.51
CA ARG A 22 20.54 -1.88 -1.88
C ARG A 22 19.30 -1.52 -2.69
N GLU A 23 18.12 -1.78 -2.15
CA GLU A 23 16.84 -1.42 -2.81
C GLU A 23 16.76 0.07 -3.12
N ARG A 24 17.22 0.92 -2.19
CA ARG A 24 17.24 2.37 -2.38
C ARG A 24 18.18 2.77 -3.52
N LEU A 25 19.37 2.17 -3.59
CA LEU A 25 20.33 2.45 -4.66
C LEU A 25 19.81 1.99 -6.03
N ASP A 26 19.31 0.75 -6.12
CA ASP A 26 18.77 0.21 -7.37
C ASP A 26 17.57 1.02 -7.89
N LEU A 27 16.67 1.41 -6.99
CA LEU A 27 15.56 2.28 -7.33
C LEU A 27 16.06 3.65 -7.79
N HIS A 28 17.02 4.26 -7.09
CA HIS A 28 17.55 5.57 -7.47
C HIS A 28 18.16 5.54 -8.88
N LEU A 29 18.97 4.52 -9.19
CA LEU A 29 19.55 4.33 -10.52
C LEU A 29 18.47 4.17 -11.60
N HIS A 30 17.42 3.40 -11.33
CA HIS A 30 16.30 3.24 -12.27
C HIS A 30 15.54 4.56 -12.49
N LEU A 31 15.28 5.32 -11.42
CA LEU A 31 14.61 6.62 -11.50
C LEU A 31 15.42 7.64 -12.30
N LEU A 32 16.76 7.54 -12.33
CA LEU A 32 17.60 8.42 -13.14
C LEU A 32 17.42 8.21 -14.65
N ILE A 33 17.11 6.99 -15.10
CA ILE A 33 16.98 6.64 -16.52
C ILE A 33 15.53 6.58 -17.01
N CYS A 34 14.56 6.27 -16.14
CA CYS A 34 13.17 6.07 -16.51
C CYS A 34 12.28 7.24 -16.07
N VAL A 35 11.86 8.07 -17.03
CA VAL A 35 10.98 9.23 -16.78
C VAL A 35 9.62 8.79 -16.23
N ALA A 36 9.05 7.69 -16.73
CA ALA A 36 7.76 7.18 -16.28
C ALA A 36 7.78 6.80 -14.79
N CYS A 37 8.79 6.03 -14.35
CA CYS A 37 8.93 5.67 -12.95
C CYS A 37 9.23 6.89 -12.06
N ARG A 38 9.92 7.90 -12.58
CA ARG A 38 10.14 9.18 -11.86
C ARG A 38 8.85 9.95 -11.64
N HIS A 39 7.96 9.97 -12.63
CA HIS A 39 6.63 10.58 -12.48
C HIS A 39 5.78 9.81 -11.48
N PHE A 40 5.82 8.47 -11.53
CA PHE A 40 5.11 7.63 -10.58
C PHE A 40 5.57 7.86 -9.13
N ASP A 41 6.89 7.90 -8.86
CA ASP A 41 7.43 8.20 -7.52
C ASP A 41 6.93 9.56 -6.99
N ARG A 42 6.89 10.58 -7.85
CA ARG A 42 6.36 11.91 -7.50
C ARG A 42 4.86 11.88 -7.19
N GLN A 43 4.05 11.19 -8.00
CA GLN A 43 2.61 11.07 -7.77
C GLN A 43 2.31 10.35 -6.46
N MET A 44 2.99 9.25 -6.21
CA MET A 44 2.86 8.49 -4.96
C MET A 44 3.25 9.33 -3.74
N GLY A 45 4.35 10.08 -3.82
CA GLY A 45 4.75 11.01 -2.76
C GLY A 45 3.74 12.14 -2.52
N LEU A 46 3.10 12.65 -3.59
CA LEU A 46 2.03 13.65 -3.47
C LEU A 46 0.79 13.07 -2.78
N MET A 47 0.33 11.88 -3.19
CA MET A 47 -0.81 11.21 -2.57
C MET A 47 -0.57 10.98 -1.08
N HIS A 48 0.59 10.45 -0.71
CA HIS A 48 0.95 10.21 0.68
C HIS A 48 0.93 11.50 1.52
N ARG A 49 1.37 12.63 0.95
CA ARG A 49 1.33 13.93 1.62
C ARG A 49 -0.10 14.48 1.75
N VAL A 50 -0.89 14.44 0.68
CA VAL A 50 -2.24 15.03 0.64
C VAL A 50 -3.21 14.26 1.52
N PHE A 51 -3.16 12.93 1.47
CA PHE A 51 -4.08 12.09 2.22
C PHE A 51 -3.59 11.73 3.63
N GLY A 52 -2.36 12.12 3.99
CA GLY A 52 -1.78 11.78 5.29
C GLY A 52 -1.64 10.27 5.52
N ILE A 53 -1.62 9.47 4.44
CA ILE A 53 -1.39 8.02 4.51
C ILE A 53 -0.03 7.84 5.20
N GLY A 54 0.07 6.91 6.15
CA GLY A 54 1.31 6.65 6.89
C GLY A 54 1.68 7.68 7.98
N GLN A 55 0.97 8.81 8.09
CA GLN A 55 1.07 9.67 9.27
C GLN A 55 0.13 9.15 10.37
N PRO A 56 0.56 9.15 11.65
CA PRO A 56 -0.37 8.94 12.74
C PRO A 56 -1.49 9.98 12.61
N PRO A 57 -2.77 9.58 12.71
CA PRO A 57 -3.86 10.52 12.59
C PRO A 57 -3.65 11.64 13.61
N ALA A 58 -3.84 12.89 13.18
CA ALA A 58 -3.90 14.00 14.12
C ALA A 58 -4.91 13.63 15.21
N PRO A 59 -4.63 13.95 16.49
CA PRO A 59 -5.55 13.61 17.57
C PRO A 59 -6.93 14.17 17.21
N PRO A 60 -7.97 13.32 17.24
CA PRO A 60 -9.29 13.73 16.79
C PRO A 60 -9.76 14.89 17.66
N SER A 61 -10.21 15.98 17.02
CA SER A 61 -10.76 17.15 17.72
C SER A 61 -11.98 16.79 18.56
N GLN A 62 -12.65 15.68 18.24
CA GLN A 62 -13.66 15.04 19.08
C GLN A 62 -13.40 13.52 19.07
N PRO A 63 -12.96 12.93 20.19
CA PRO A 63 -12.79 11.49 20.26
C PRO A 63 -14.14 10.79 20.05
N LEU A 64 -14.15 9.68 19.30
CA LEU A 64 -15.37 8.88 19.12
C LEU A 64 -15.92 8.47 20.49
N ASP A 65 -17.25 8.50 20.60
CA ASP A 65 -17.98 8.05 21.77
C ASP A 65 -17.55 6.62 22.18
N PRO A 66 -17.28 6.36 23.48
CA PRO A 66 -16.83 5.07 23.95
C PRO A 66 -17.77 3.90 23.60
N GLN A 67 -19.09 4.10 23.60
CA GLN A 67 -20.03 3.04 23.22
C GLN A 67 -19.96 2.73 21.72
N VAL A 68 -19.78 3.76 20.88
CA VAL A 68 -19.63 3.56 19.43
C VAL A 68 -18.35 2.76 19.13
N LYS A 69 -17.23 3.09 19.79
CA LYS A 69 -15.98 2.31 19.67
C LYS A 69 -16.17 0.86 20.10
N ALA A 70 -16.87 0.62 21.22
CA ALA A 70 -17.13 -0.73 21.71
C ALA A 70 -17.95 -1.57 20.72
N ARG A 71 -18.98 -0.99 20.10
CA ARG A 71 -19.79 -1.65 19.08
C ARG A 71 -18.95 -2.01 17.84
N ILE A 72 -18.10 -1.09 17.37
CA ILE A 72 -17.21 -1.34 16.23
C ILE A 72 -16.26 -2.50 16.55
N ALA A 73 -15.64 -2.49 17.73
CA ALA A 73 -14.73 -3.55 18.17
C ALA A 73 -15.41 -4.92 18.24
N GLN A 74 -16.65 -5.00 18.76
CA GLN A 74 -17.43 -6.24 18.83
C GLN A 74 -17.74 -6.81 17.44
N HIS A 75 -18.12 -5.97 16.48
CA HIS A 75 -18.39 -6.43 15.11
C HIS A 75 -17.11 -6.92 14.40
N LEU A 76 -15.98 -6.26 14.62
CA LEU A 76 -14.69 -6.74 14.09
C LEU A 76 -14.31 -8.09 14.70
N ASP A 77 -14.45 -8.25 16.01
CA ASP A 77 -14.15 -9.50 16.70
C ASP A 77 -15.01 -10.66 16.16
N GLN A 78 -16.32 -10.44 16.01
CA GLN A 78 -17.22 -11.42 15.40
C GLN A 78 -16.83 -11.78 13.97
N ALA A 79 -16.41 -10.80 13.16
CA ALA A 79 -16.01 -11.05 11.78
C ALA A 79 -14.68 -11.79 11.67
N LEU A 80 -13.72 -11.52 12.57
CA LEU A 80 -12.42 -12.20 12.61
C LEU A 80 -12.50 -13.61 13.21
N ASN A 81 -13.40 -13.83 14.16
CA ASN A 81 -13.58 -15.11 14.87
C ASN A 81 -14.70 -15.98 14.28
N ALA A 82 -15.44 -15.50 13.28
CA ALA A 82 -16.38 -16.34 12.55
C ALA A 82 -15.62 -17.47 11.83
N PRO A 83 -16.08 -18.73 11.91
CA PRO A 83 -15.54 -19.77 11.05
C PRO A 83 -15.77 -19.34 9.59
N GLU A 84 -14.70 -19.32 8.78
CA GLU A 84 -14.78 -19.00 7.35
C GLU A 84 -16.01 -19.68 6.75
N SER A 85 -16.96 -18.87 6.28
CA SER A 85 -18.02 -19.39 5.41
C SER A 85 -17.33 -20.00 4.18
N PRO A 86 -17.79 -21.17 3.69
CA PRO A 86 -17.10 -21.87 2.62
C PRO A 86 -16.93 -20.96 1.40
N GLU A 87 -15.67 -20.76 1.01
CA GLU A 87 -15.24 -20.02 -0.17
C GLU A 87 -16.04 -20.51 -1.41
N PRO A 88 -16.80 -19.65 -2.12
CA PRO A 88 -17.30 -20.02 -3.42
C PRO A 88 -16.12 -19.92 -4.40
N ALA A 89 -15.62 -21.07 -4.83
CA ALA A 89 -14.60 -21.19 -5.86
C ALA A 89 -14.97 -20.35 -7.11
N ALA A 90 -14.21 -19.27 -7.37
CA ALA A 90 -14.29 -18.53 -8.62
C ALA A 90 -12.92 -17.97 -9.04
N LYS A 91 -12.37 -18.60 -10.07
CA LYS A 91 -11.14 -18.29 -10.80
C LYS A 91 -11.00 -16.80 -11.16
N ALA A 92 -9.82 -16.23 -10.91
CA ALA A 92 -9.29 -15.10 -11.70
C ALA A 92 -7.86 -15.43 -12.12
N GLY A 93 -7.69 -15.72 -13.41
CA GLY A 93 -6.40 -16.03 -14.02
C GLY A 93 -5.44 -14.86 -13.97
N ASN A 94 -4.17 -15.17 -13.74
CA ASN A 94 -3.07 -14.22 -13.87
C ASN A 94 -3.05 -13.70 -15.34
N PRO A 95 -3.00 -12.38 -15.59
CA PRO A 95 -2.91 -11.88 -16.96
C PRO A 95 -1.60 -12.33 -17.62
N PRO A 96 -1.61 -12.72 -18.90
CA PRO A 96 -0.40 -13.15 -19.59
C PRO A 96 0.64 -12.02 -19.65
N PRO A 97 1.95 -12.34 -19.69
CA PRO A 97 2.97 -11.33 -19.91
C PRO A 97 2.73 -10.64 -21.26
N ARG A 98 2.87 -9.31 -21.30
CA ARG A 98 2.85 -8.56 -22.56
C ARG A 98 4.12 -8.89 -23.37
N PRO A 99 4.04 -9.01 -24.70
CA PRO A 99 5.22 -9.13 -25.54
C PRO A 99 6.07 -7.85 -25.49
N GLU A 100 7.37 -8.06 -25.74
CA GLU A 100 8.49 -7.12 -25.57
C GLU A 100 8.35 -5.77 -26.28
#